data_AF-A0A0A1DMH5-F1
#
_entry.id   AF-A0A0A1DMH5-F1
#
_cell.length_a   1.000
_cell.length_b   1.000
_cell.length_c   1.000
_cell.angle_alpha   90.00
_cell.angle_beta   90.00
_cell.angle_gamma   90.00
#
_symmetry.space_group_name_H-M   'P 1'
#
loop_
_entity.id
_entity.type
_entity.pdbx_description
1 polymer ?
#
loop_
_entity_poly.entity_id
_entity_poly.type
_entity_poly.pdbx_seq_one_letter_code
_entity_poly.pdbx_strand_id
1 'polypeptide(L)'
;MTLTPSCHYDRTLRYRVAHGPRGATPHLPDCASDHTCPGHRGCAPCEERHCALCGREHATTAQPQTCPECQGKVDNDLADTQAGYAALSAEALEAGHDGKLVAAAPIPGGDAQVLIGPTVRLDAVLVSRTYRDDHRRADAVPPLAVLAHWEDVYRTFLDQAGTSRPPKTARWGQKIAGYRRPTISSAIAYLRDHLPDIAQRTDGPDFLAFTREIRSLRAQIERALHDEREPERGVECFECGDELVRRFRDPKRCRHRTPARRRLQAALVRRAAAQDWLRVLASYPELGGPRVDEVKAAAALPASLVAEARTPCGACSRAWKESQGGLDDPGAGRSWECPGCRKEYSVAEYATAVRSSLVGGTDETGWCTLQAAADAAAEITGRPISAPTIRVWIARGDDIGIACRWVEGARGGVQVVSWPDVLRRAVERRSGQRGGRIGA
;
A
#
# COMPACT_ATOMS: atom_id res chain seq x y z
N MET A 1 -29.75 39.25 20.10
CA MET A 1 -28.46 38.57 19.86
C MET A 1 -27.52 39.57 19.23
N THR A 2 -26.44 39.94 19.92
CA THR A 2 -25.36 40.76 19.34
C THR A 2 -24.49 39.86 18.47
N LEU A 3 -24.44 40.16 17.17
CA LEU A 3 -23.49 39.52 16.26
C LEU A 3 -22.12 40.14 16.50
N THR A 4 -21.25 39.45 17.26
CA THR A 4 -19.85 39.86 17.42
C THR A 4 -19.15 39.75 16.07
N PRO A 5 -18.62 40.84 15.48
CA PRO A 5 -17.91 40.76 14.20
C PRO A 5 -16.63 39.94 14.37
N SER A 6 -16.48 38.88 13.58
CA SER A 6 -15.28 38.02 13.62
C SER A 6 -14.22 38.53 12.63
N CYS A 7 -13.21 39.22 13.16
CA CYS A 7 -11.95 39.42 12.45
C CYS A 7 -11.00 38.25 12.72
N HIS A 8 -10.11 37.98 11.76
CA HIS A 8 -8.94 37.11 11.97
C HIS A 8 -7.77 37.57 11.09
N TYR A 9 -6.56 37.14 11.42
CA TYR A 9 -5.36 37.40 10.60
C TYR A 9 -5.09 36.22 9.66
N ASP A 10 -5.06 36.45 8.35
CA ASP A 10 -4.70 35.42 7.36
C ASP A 10 -3.17 35.42 7.19
N ARG A 11 -2.52 34.32 7.59
CA ARG A 11 -1.07 34.13 7.45
C ARG A 11 -0.60 33.93 6.01
N THR A 12 -1.43 33.33 5.16
CA THR A 12 -1.13 33.07 3.74
C THR A 12 -1.06 34.39 2.99
N LEU A 13 -2.04 35.25 3.25
CA LEU A 13 -2.19 36.55 2.59
C LEU A 13 -1.46 37.69 3.32
N ARG A 14 -1.00 37.44 4.55
CA ARG A 14 -0.32 38.40 5.45
C ARG A 14 -1.13 39.65 5.80
N TYR A 15 -2.47 39.58 5.73
CA TYR A 15 -3.37 40.69 6.08
C TYR A 15 -4.57 40.25 6.93
N ARG A 16 -5.26 41.22 7.54
CA ARG A 16 -6.44 40.98 8.39
C ARG A 16 -7.70 40.81 7.54
N VAL A 17 -8.42 39.70 7.72
CA VAL A 17 -9.71 39.43 7.09
C VAL A 17 -10.82 39.75 8.08
N ALA A 18 -11.70 40.69 7.74
CA ALA A 18 -12.92 40.97 8.49
C ALA A 18 -14.08 40.18 7.87
N HIS A 19 -14.73 39.30 8.64
CA HIS A 19 -15.97 38.64 8.21
C HIS A 19 -17.19 39.45 8.68
N GLY A 20 -17.88 40.05 7.72
CA GLY A 20 -19.16 40.70 7.94
C GLY A 20 -19.85 41.04 6.61
N PRO A 21 -21.16 41.33 6.62
CA PRO A 21 -21.84 41.88 5.46
C PRO A 21 -21.15 43.18 4.98
N ARG A 22 -21.26 43.52 3.70
CA ARG A 22 -20.67 44.76 3.15
C ARG A 22 -21.18 45.97 3.95
N GLY A 23 -20.29 46.62 4.70
CA GLY A 23 -20.65 47.70 5.64
C GLY A 23 -20.50 47.35 7.14
N ALA A 24 -20.12 46.12 7.49
CA ALA A 24 -19.70 45.79 8.86
C ALA A 24 -18.50 46.64 9.28
N THR A 25 -18.48 47.06 10.55
CA THR A 25 -17.55 48.06 11.08
C THR A 25 -16.09 47.66 10.84
N PRO A 26 -15.23 48.54 10.30
CA PRO A 26 -13.80 48.28 10.23
C PRO A 26 -13.24 48.08 11.65
N HIS A 27 -12.25 47.21 11.74
CA HIS A 27 -11.58 46.85 12.99
C HIS A 27 -11.01 48.11 13.67
N LEU A 28 -11.54 48.46 14.85
CA LEU A 28 -11.01 49.56 15.67
C LEU A 28 -9.61 49.21 16.21
N PRO A 29 -8.65 50.14 16.32
CA PRO A 29 -7.32 49.88 16.86
C PRO A 29 -7.37 49.15 18.22
N ASP A 30 -8.33 49.54 19.05
CA ASP A 30 -8.54 49.07 20.42
C ASP A 30 -9.40 47.79 20.50
N CYS A 31 -9.38 46.95 19.47
CA CYS A 31 -10.00 45.63 19.56
C CYS A 31 -9.22 44.81 20.59
N ALA A 32 -9.79 44.69 21.80
CA ALA A 32 -9.25 43.93 22.91
C ALA A 32 -9.31 42.42 22.64
N SER A 33 -8.50 41.95 21.69
CA SER A 33 -8.22 40.53 21.54
C SER A 33 -7.17 40.13 22.57
N ASP A 34 -7.60 39.53 23.67
CA ASP A 34 -6.72 38.84 24.62
C ASP A 34 -5.84 37.83 23.87
N HIS A 35 -4.57 38.18 23.70
CA HIS A 35 -3.60 37.35 22.96
C HIS A 35 -3.10 36.21 23.85
N THR A 36 -3.77 35.06 23.82
CA THR A 36 -3.34 33.85 24.55
C THR A 36 -3.10 32.63 23.64
N CYS A 37 -1.92 32.01 23.83
CA CYS A 37 -1.25 30.93 23.08
C CYS A 37 -1.90 29.52 22.97
N PRO A 38 -3.03 29.24 22.27
CA PRO A 38 -2.96 28.63 20.92
C PRO A 38 -4.14 28.89 19.94
N GLY A 39 -3.88 28.81 18.62
CA GLY A 39 -4.94 28.69 17.58
C GLY A 39 -5.82 29.93 17.34
N HIS A 40 -5.22 31.13 17.38
CA HIS A 40 -5.85 32.43 17.66
C HIS A 40 -7.13 32.83 16.93
N ARG A 41 -8.14 33.14 17.75
CA ARG A 41 -9.26 34.05 17.45
C ARG A 41 -8.88 35.51 17.76
N GLY A 42 -7.66 35.91 17.38
CA GLY A 42 -7.11 37.24 17.60
C GLY A 42 -6.84 37.94 16.27
N CYS A 43 -6.94 39.27 16.26
CA CYS A 43 -6.93 40.02 15.01
C CYS A 43 -5.59 40.70 14.70
N ALA A 44 -4.66 40.75 15.67
CA ALA A 44 -3.25 41.05 15.44
C ALA A 44 -2.42 39.76 15.20
N PRO A 45 -1.32 39.84 14.42
CA PRO A 45 -0.38 38.73 14.30
C PRO A 45 0.31 38.47 15.64
N CYS A 46 0.49 37.20 15.99
CA CYS A 46 1.28 36.84 17.17
C CYS A 46 2.78 36.95 16.86
N GLU A 47 3.53 37.62 17.73
CA GLU A 47 4.96 37.92 17.56
C GLU A 47 5.88 36.75 17.97
N GLU A 48 5.39 35.82 18.79
CA GLU A 48 6.15 34.66 19.22
C GLU A 48 6.38 33.65 18.07
N ARG A 49 7.48 32.89 18.15
CA ARG A 49 7.76 31.82 17.19
C ARG A 49 6.77 30.68 17.38
N HIS A 50 6.35 30.06 16.28
CA HIS A 50 5.42 28.92 16.31
C HIS A 50 6.08 27.68 15.74
N CYS A 51 5.56 26.51 16.12
CA CYS A 51 5.92 25.21 15.53
C CYS A 51 5.86 25.26 14.00
N ALA A 52 6.96 24.91 13.33
CA ALA A 52 7.10 24.99 11.88
C ALA A 52 6.12 24.07 11.11
N LEU A 53 5.63 22.99 11.76
CA LEU A 53 4.70 22.03 11.15
C LEU A 53 3.23 22.43 11.27
N CYS A 54 2.73 22.68 12.49
CA CYS A 54 1.31 23.00 12.69
C CYS A 54 1.02 24.50 12.64
N GLY A 55 2.00 25.36 12.91
CA GLY A 55 1.83 26.80 13.07
C GLY A 55 0.94 27.22 14.24
N ARG A 56 0.50 26.30 15.11
CA ARG A 56 -0.50 26.55 16.17
C ARG A 56 0.10 26.77 17.56
N GLU A 57 1.05 25.94 17.94
CA GLU A 57 1.71 26.00 19.26
C GLU A 57 2.97 26.87 19.17
N HIS A 58 3.30 27.55 20.26
CA HIS A 58 4.55 28.31 20.35
C HIS A 58 5.78 27.39 20.39
N ALA A 59 6.82 27.80 19.68
CA ALA A 59 8.15 27.24 19.83
C ALA A 59 8.76 27.79 21.13
N THR A 60 9.25 26.90 21.98
CA THR A 60 9.83 27.24 23.29
C THR A 60 11.36 27.18 23.23
N THR A 61 12.06 27.64 24.26
CA THR A 61 13.53 27.48 24.35
C THR A 61 13.97 26.02 24.29
N ALA A 62 13.15 25.09 24.79
CA ALA A 62 13.40 23.65 24.72
C ALA A 62 13.03 23.03 23.36
N GLN A 63 12.13 23.68 22.60
CA GLN A 63 11.63 23.21 21.31
C GLN A 63 11.58 24.39 20.32
N PRO A 64 12.75 24.86 19.86
CA PRO A 64 12.87 26.09 19.09
C PRO A 64 12.25 26.02 17.69
N GLN A 65 11.89 24.84 17.18
CA GLN A 65 11.31 24.65 15.84
C GLN A 65 10.02 23.82 15.81
N THR A 66 9.96 22.69 16.52
CA THR A 66 8.83 21.75 16.38
C THR A 66 8.26 21.31 17.73
N CYS A 67 6.96 21.47 17.93
CA CYS A 67 6.29 21.02 19.15
C CYS A 67 6.17 19.49 19.27
N PRO A 68 5.89 18.93 20.47
CA PRO A 68 5.94 17.48 20.72
C PRO A 68 4.83 16.74 20.00
N GLU A 69 3.65 17.37 19.87
CA GLU A 69 2.50 16.79 19.18
C GLU A 69 2.81 16.55 17.68
N CYS A 70 3.59 17.45 17.07
CA CYS A 70 4.02 17.30 15.69
C CYS A 70 5.15 16.27 15.53
N GLN A 71 6.08 16.18 16.48
CA GLN A 71 7.09 15.12 16.51
C GLN A 71 6.42 13.74 16.65
N GLY A 72 5.49 13.58 17.59
CA GLY A 72 4.75 12.34 17.81
C GLY A 72 3.92 11.90 16.59
N LYS A 73 3.41 12.84 15.77
CA LYS A 73 2.77 12.52 14.49
C LYS A 73 3.74 11.94 13.47
N VAL A 74 4.99 12.43 13.42
CA VAL A 74 6.03 11.90 12.53
C VAL A 74 6.51 10.53 13.02
N ASP A 75 6.65 10.35 14.33
CA ASP A 75 6.99 9.07 14.95
C ASP A 75 5.92 7.99 14.65
N ASN A 76 4.63 8.37 14.74
CA ASN A 76 3.52 7.52 14.32
C ASN A 76 3.53 7.25 12.81
N ASP A 77 3.73 8.27 11.95
CA ASP A 77 3.80 8.09 10.49
C ASP A 77 4.95 7.12 10.10
N LEU A 78 6.07 7.13 10.83
CA LEU A 78 7.18 6.15 10.70
C LEU A 78 6.79 4.75 11.20
N ALA A 79 6.13 4.64 12.36
CA ALA A 79 5.65 3.37 12.90
C ALA A 79 4.61 2.69 12.00
N ASP A 80 3.63 3.46 11.51
CA ASP A 80 2.61 3.05 10.55
C ASP A 80 3.26 2.58 9.24
N THR A 81 4.26 3.31 8.74
CA THR A 81 5.06 2.92 7.56
C THR A 81 5.71 1.54 7.75
N GLN A 82 6.29 1.27 8.92
CA GLN A 82 6.89 -0.03 9.23
C GLN A 82 5.84 -1.15 9.28
N ALA A 83 4.71 -0.91 9.96
CA ALA A 83 3.64 -1.87 10.11
C ALA A 83 2.97 -2.21 8.76
N GLY A 84 2.68 -1.18 7.95
CA GLY A 84 2.13 -1.34 6.62
C GLY A 84 3.11 -2.06 5.68
N TYR A 85 4.40 -1.72 5.69
CA TYR A 85 5.39 -2.42 4.86
C TYR A 85 5.44 -3.92 5.16
N ALA A 86 5.32 -4.32 6.42
CA ALA A 86 5.26 -5.74 6.80
C ALA A 86 4.01 -6.45 6.26
N ALA A 87 2.89 -5.75 6.07
CA ALA A 87 1.66 -6.29 5.50
C ALA A 87 1.69 -6.41 3.95
N LEU A 88 2.44 -5.54 3.26
CA LEU A 88 2.48 -5.51 1.78
C LEU A 88 2.88 -6.85 1.14
N SER A 89 3.69 -7.66 1.83
CA SER A 89 4.12 -8.97 1.32
C SER A 89 2.99 -10.00 1.33
N ALA A 90 2.05 -9.90 2.28
CA ALA A 90 0.83 -10.73 2.26
C ALA A 90 -0.13 -10.23 1.16
N GLU A 91 -0.35 -8.92 1.07
CA GLU A 91 -1.24 -8.33 0.06
C GLU A 91 -0.79 -8.64 -1.37
N ALA A 92 0.51 -8.48 -1.69
CA ALA A 92 1.05 -8.78 -3.01
C ALA A 92 0.87 -10.27 -3.42
N LEU A 93 0.86 -11.19 -2.45
CA LEU A 93 0.61 -12.62 -2.69
C LEU A 93 -0.89 -12.93 -2.78
N GLU A 94 -1.70 -12.44 -1.83
CA GLU A 94 -3.13 -12.78 -1.72
C GLU A 94 -3.99 -12.07 -2.79
N ALA A 95 -3.71 -10.81 -3.10
CA ALA A 95 -4.47 -10.04 -4.08
C ALA A 95 -4.21 -10.47 -5.54
N GLY A 96 -3.12 -11.22 -5.78
CA GLY A 96 -2.89 -11.96 -7.02
C GLY A 96 -3.77 -13.22 -7.15
N HIS A 97 -4.19 -13.83 -6.04
CA HIS A 97 -5.04 -15.03 -6.03
C HIS A 97 -6.54 -14.71 -6.11
N ASP A 98 -6.99 -13.64 -5.47
CA ASP A 98 -8.41 -13.23 -5.48
C ASP A 98 -8.82 -12.46 -6.76
N GLY A 99 -7.91 -12.29 -7.73
CA GLY A 99 -8.13 -11.52 -8.95
C GLY A 99 -8.28 -10.00 -8.75
N LYS A 100 -8.11 -9.51 -7.51
CA LYS A 100 -8.29 -8.10 -7.12
C LYS A 100 -7.34 -7.17 -7.88
N LEU A 101 -6.04 -7.51 -7.95
CA LEU A 101 -5.02 -6.69 -8.64
C LEU A 101 -4.75 -7.11 -10.08
N VAL A 102 -5.20 -8.30 -10.50
CA VAL A 102 -5.03 -8.82 -11.88
C VAL A 102 -5.79 -7.97 -12.90
N ALA A 103 -6.76 -7.18 -12.45
CA ALA A 103 -7.60 -6.37 -13.31
C ALA A 103 -7.04 -4.97 -13.65
N ALA A 104 -6.40 -4.29 -12.70
CA ALA A 104 -6.03 -2.88 -12.86
C ALA A 104 -4.53 -2.63 -13.08
N ALA A 105 -3.66 -3.60 -12.76
CA ALA A 105 -2.22 -3.41 -12.81
C ALA A 105 -1.52 -4.23 -13.92
N PRO A 106 -0.56 -3.65 -14.66
CA PRO A 106 0.25 -4.37 -15.65
C PRO A 106 1.28 -5.34 -15.03
N ILE A 107 1.27 -5.53 -13.70
CA ILE A 107 2.17 -6.38 -12.94
C ILE A 107 1.31 -7.16 -11.91
N PRO A 108 1.40 -8.50 -11.84
CA PRO A 108 0.78 -9.28 -10.77
C PRO A 108 1.24 -8.77 -9.38
N GLY A 109 0.28 -8.43 -8.51
CA GLY A 109 0.55 -7.82 -7.20
C GLY A 109 0.62 -6.29 -7.20
N GLY A 110 0.42 -5.62 -8.34
CA GLY A 110 0.16 -4.17 -8.43
C GLY A 110 1.22 -3.26 -7.79
N ASP A 111 0.76 -2.13 -7.23
CA ASP A 111 1.63 -1.21 -6.50
C ASP A 111 2.30 -1.88 -5.30
N ALA A 112 1.62 -2.81 -4.61
CA ALA A 112 2.23 -3.57 -3.51
C ALA A 112 3.49 -4.32 -3.96
N GLN A 113 3.47 -4.94 -5.16
CA GLN A 113 4.63 -5.60 -5.76
C GLN A 113 5.76 -4.63 -6.11
N VAL A 114 5.45 -3.38 -6.48
CA VAL A 114 6.45 -2.32 -6.71
C VAL A 114 7.05 -1.84 -5.39
N LEU A 115 6.23 -1.68 -4.35
CA LEU A 115 6.63 -1.21 -3.02
C LEU A 115 7.51 -2.22 -2.27
N ILE A 116 7.20 -3.54 -2.35
CA ILE A 116 8.10 -4.60 -1.84
C ILE A 116 9.22 -4.94 -2.82
N GLY A 117 9.17 -4.40 -4.03
CA GLY A 117 10.12 -4.66 -5.11
C GLY A 117 11.54 -4.43 -4.59
N PRO A 118 12.43 -5.43 -4.68
CA PRO A 118 13.75 -5.31 -4.07
C PRO A 118 14.47 -4.13 -4.72
N THR A 119 14.94 -3.20 -3.90
CA THR A 119 15.84 -2.12 -4.33
C THR A 119 17.23 -2.72 -4.57
N VAL A 120 17.35 -3.66 -5.53
CA VAL A 120 18.57 -4.45 -5.84
C VAL A 120 19.76 -3.54 -6.12
N ARG A 121 19.48 -2.29 -6.52
CA ARG A 121 20.41 -1.16 -6.50
C ARG A 121 19.73 0.07 -5.90
N LEU A 122 19.71 0.18 -4.57
CA LEU A 122 19.45 1.46 -3.86
C LEU A 122 20.29 2.57 -4.50
N ASP A 123 21.57 2.29 -4.74
CA ASP A 123 22.51 3.16 -5.43
C ASP A 123 21.98 3.65 -6.80
N ALA A 124 21.28 2.81 -7.58
CA ALA A 124 20.72 3.22 -8.86
C ALA A 124 19.42 4.03 -8.71
N VAL A 125 18.60 3.73 -7.71
CA VAL A 125 17.36 4.50 -7.42
C VAL A 125 17.70 5.89 -6.86
N LEU A 126 18.69 5.97 -5.98
CA LEU A 126 19.12 7.22 -5.33
C LEU A 126 20.02 8.10 -6.21
N VAL A 127 20.86 7.51 -7.07
CA VAL A 127 21.84 8.26 -7.89
C VAL A 127 21.38 8.45 -9.34
N SER A 128 20.38 7.70 -9.84
CA SER A 128 19.88 7.97 -11.18
C SER A 128 19.11 9.28 -11.23
N ARG A 129 19.66 10.26 -11.95
CA ARG A 129 18.92 11.46 -12.37
C ARG A 129 17.65 11.06 -13.13
N THR A 130 17.73 10.04 -13.98
CA THR A 130 16.58 9.56 -14.74
C THR A 130 15.51 8.94 -13.85
N TYR A 131 15.80 8.49 -12.61
CA TYR A 131 14.72 8.08 -11.69
C TYR A 131 13.78 9.26 -11.34
N ARG A 132 14.29 10.49 -11.29
CA ARG A 132 13.44 11.70 -11.15
C ARG A 132 12.75 12.12 -12.44
N ASP A 133 13.35 11.85 -13.59
CA ASP A 133 12.84 12.30 -14.90
C ASP A 133 11.86 11.27 -15.54
N ASP A 134 12.04 9.97 -15.26
CA ASP A 134 11.28 8.84 -15.81
C ASP A 134 10.10 8.41 -14.92
N HIS A 135 10.14 8.67 -13.60
CA HIS A 135 9.00 8.41 -12.73
C HIS A 135 7.94 9.50 -12.85
N ARG A 136 6.72 9.08 -13.16
CA ARG A 136 5.57 9.99 -13.01
C ARG A 136 5.36 10.24 -11.53
N ARG A 137 4.89 11.44 -11.17
CA ARG A 137 4.56 11.81 -9.78
C ARG A 137 3.54 10.88 -9.08
N ALA A 138 2.83 10.05 -9.85
CA ALA A 138 1.88 9.06 -9.36
C ALA A 138 2.47 7.64 -9.18
N ASP A 139 3.68 7.36 -9.65
CA ASP A 139 4.26 6.02 -9.61
C ASP A 139 4.58 5.58 -8.17
N ALA A 140 4.40 4.30 -7.87
CA ALA A 140 4.82 3.70 -6.59
C ALA A 140 6.34 3.83 -6.38
N VAL A 141 6.76 4.31 -5.20
CA VAL A 141 8.17 4.48 -4.84
C VAL A 141 8.52 3.49 -3.72
N PRO A 142 9.51 2.60 -3.89
CA PRO A 142 9.89 1.64 -2.86
C PRO A 142 10.19 2.34 -1.52
N PRO A 143 9.51 1.99 -0.40
CA PRO A 143 9.65 2.72 0.85
C PRO A 143 11.08 2.77 1.40
N LEU A 144 11.88 1.75 1.12
CA LEU A 144 13.28 1.70 1.51
C LEU A 144 14.13 2.76 0.81
N ALA A 145 13.79 3.19 -0.41
CA ALA A 145 14.52 4.25 -1.11
C ALA A 145 14.34 5.60 -0.41
N VAL A 146 13.09 5.97 -0.06
CA VAL A 146 12.79 7.21 0.67
C VAL A 146 13.43 7.19 2.06
N LEU A 147 13.24 6.10 2.81
CA LEU A 147 13.77 5.97 4.17
C LEU A 147 15.31 5.98 4.21
N ALA A 148 15.98 5.27 3.29
CA ALA A 148 17.44 5.26 3.22
C ALA A 148 18.01 6.61 2.75
N HIS A 149 17.30 7.36 1.90
CA HIS A 149 17.68 8.71 1.52
C HIS A 149 17.73 9.63 2.75
N TRP A 150 16.66 9.65 3.53
CA TRP A 150 16.59 10.48 4.74
C TRP A 150 17.54 10.01 5.84
N GLU A 151 17.75 8.70 6.00
CA GLU A 151 18.80 8.17 6.87
C GLU A 151 20.20 8.69 6.46
N ASP A 152 20.58 8.62 5.18
CA ASP A 152 21.89 9.09 4.69
C ASP A 152 22.06 10.61 4.85
N VAL A 153 21.01 11.37 4.54
CA VAL A 153 20.96 12.84 4.71
C VAL A 153 21.16 13.24 6.18
N TYR A 154 20.45 12.62 7.12
CA TYR A 154 20.58 12.96 8.54
C TYR A 154 21.85 12.38 9.19
N ARG A 155 22.32 11.18 8.81
CA ARG A 155 23.65 10.69 9.22
C ARG A 155 24.74 11.65 8.80
N THR A 156 24.77 12.02 7.52
CA THR A 156 25.76 12.96 6.98
C THR A 156 25.76 14.29 7.73
N PHE A 157 24.58 14.82 8.07
CA PHE A 157 24.47 16.05 8.85
C PHE A 157 24.93 15.91 10.31
N LEU A 158 24.46 14.88 11.02
CA LEU A 158 24.75 14.70 12.45
C LEU A 158 26.21 14.27 12.70
N ASP A 159 26.78 13.42 11.85
CA ASP A 159 28.18 13.02 11.93
C ASP A 159 29.14 14.21 11.66
N GLN A 160 28.75 15.13 10.77
CA GLN A 160 29.48 16.38 10.54
C GLN A 160 29.33 17.38 11.69
N ALA A 161 28.16 17.46 12.32
CA ALA A 161 27.94 18.31 13.50
C ALA A 161 28.80 17.88 14.71
N GLY A 162 29.14 16.59 14.81
CA GLY A 162 29.99 16.04 15.89
C GLY A 162 31.50 16.02 15.62
N THR A 163 31.95 16.20 14.36
CA THR A 163 33.37 16.03 14.01
C THR A 163 33.92 17.13 13.11
N SER A 164 35.06 17.73 13.49
CA SER A 164 35.73 18.81 12.75
C SER A 164 36.37 18.39 11.42
N ARG A 165 36.01 17.21 10.90
CA ARG A 165 36.50 16.67 9.63
C ARG A 165 35.47 15.68 9.10
N PRO A 166 34.76 15.96 7.99
CA PRO A 166 33.86 14.98 7.43
C PRO A 166 34.64 13.72 7.08
N PRO A 167 34.16 12.50 7.43
CA PRO A 167 34.65 11.31 6.77
C PRO A 167 34.42 11.53 5.27
N LYS A 168 35.49 11.47 4.46
CA LYS A 168 35.40 11.65 3.01
C LYS A 168 34.26 10.77 2.52
N THR A 169 33.24 11.38 1.92
CA THR A 169 31.99 10.71 1.57
C THR A 169 32.31 9.36 0.94
N ALA A 170 31.95 8.30 1.66
CA ALA A 170 32.14 6.94 1.20
C ALA A 170 31.15 6.73 0.06
N ARG A 171 31.60 7.10 -1.14
CA ARG A 171 30.84 7.12 -2.37
C ARG A 171 30.09 5.79 -2.48
N TRP A 172 28.76 5.83 -2.46
CA TRP A 172 27.87 4.66 -2.42
C TRP A 172 28.46 3.50 -3.24
N GLY A 173 28.89 2.43 -2.55
CA GLY A 173 29.68 1.33 -3.10
C GLY A 173 31.09 1.15 -2.49
N GLN A 174 31.67 2.16 -1.84
CA GLN A 174 32.92 2.01 -1.10
C GLN A 174 32.65 1.27 0.22
N LYS A 175 33.31 0.12 0.44
CA LYS A 175 33.17 -0.67 1.68
C LYS A 175 33.74 0.08 2.88
N ILE A 176 32.93 0.91 3.54
CA ILE A 176 33.19 1.29 4.93
C ILE A 176 33.08 0.00 5.76
N ALA A 177 34.14 -0.37 6.48
CA ALA A 177 34.08 -1.49 7.40
C ALA A 177 33.04 -1.16 8.49
N GLY A 178 31.93 -1.91 8.51
CA GLY A 178 30.83 -1.74 9.47
C GLY A 178 29.53 -1.15 8.91
N TYR A 179 29.52 -0.54 7.72
CA TYR A 179 28.28 -0.01 7.14
C TYR A 179 27.37 -1.17 6.70
N ARG A 180 26.28 -1.38 7.44
CA ARG A 180 25.24 -2.34 7.10
C ARG A 180 24.34 -1.71 6.03
N ARG A 181 23.92 -2.51 5.03
CA ARG A 181 22.90 -2.07 4.07
C ARG A 181 21.63 -1.69 4.84
N PRO A 182 21.01 -0.54 4.54
CA PRO A 182 19.77 -0.14 5.22
C PRO A 182 18.65 -1.15 4.92
N THR A 183 17.81 -1.35 5.91
CA THR A 183 16.54 -2.07 5.86
C THR A 183 15.44 -1.13 6.34
N ILE A 184 14.18 -1.42 6.03
CA ILE A 184 13.04 -0.62 6.52
C ILE A 184 13.14 -0.44 8.03
N SER A 185 13.34 -1.53 8.77
CA SER A 185 13.44 -1.49 10.24
C SER A 185 14.66 -0.72 10.74
N SER A 186 15.83 -0.83 10.09
CA SER A 186 17.03 -0.10 10.56
C SER A 186 16.97 1.39 10.26
N ALA A 187 16.45 1.78 9.08
CA ALA A 187 16.30 3.17 8.70
C ALA A 187 15.23 3.86 9.57
N ILE A 188 14.11 3.19 9.81
CA ILE A 188 13.05 3.70 10.71
C ILE A 188 13.57 3.80 12.14
N ALA A 189 14.26 2.79 12.68
CA ALA A 189 14.85 2.87 14.02
C ALA A 189 15.80 4.08 14.13
N TYR A 190 16.75 4.23 13.19
CA TYR A 190 17.67 5.36 13.20
C TYR A 190 16.96 6.72 13.15
N LEU A 191 15.97 6.87 12.24
CA LEU A 191 15.20 8.11 12.09
C LEU A 191 14.36 8.44 13.33
N ARG A 192 13.82 7.44 14.03
CA ARG A 192 13.06 7.63 15.28
C ARG A 192 13.98 7.98 16.45
N ASP A 193 15.10 7.27 16.61
CA ASP A 193 16.08 7.52 17.67
C ASP A 193 16.62 8.96 17.65
N HIS A 194 16.75 9.55 16.45
CA HIS A 194 17.26 10.92 16.26
C HIS A 194 16.16 11.95 15.98
N LEU A 195 14.88 11.56 15.95
CA LEU A 195 13.76 12.45 15.62
C LEU A 195 13.68 13.70 16.53
N PRO A 196 13.90 13.62 17.86
CA PRO A 196 13.87 14.81 18.71
C PRO A 196 14.92 15.85 18.31
N ASP A 197 16.15 15.43 18.02
CA ASP A 197 17.25 16.31 17.61
C ASP A 197 16.99 16.89 16.22
N ILE A 198 16.63 16.02 15.26
CA ILE A 198 16.30 16.39 13.88
C ILE A 198 15.20 17.46 13.84
N ALA A 199 14.16 17.31 14.66
CA ALA A 199 13.00 18.20 14.68
C ALA A 199 13.27 19.59 15.26
N GLN A 200 14.41 19.83 15.95
CA GLN A 200 14.76 21.13 16.52
C GLN A 200 15.86 21.90 15.78
N ARG A 201 16.51 21.29 14.78
CA ARG A 201 17.63 21.89 14.05
C ARG A 201 17.16 22.95 13.04
N THR A 202 17.66 24.18 13.17
CA THR A 202 17.47 25.27 12.19
C THR A 202 18.51 25.26 11.06
N ASP A 203 19.64 24.60 11.30
CA ASP A 203 20.84 24.52 10.47
C ASP A 203 20.90 23.21 9.65
N GLY A 204 19.91 22.33 9.81
CA GLY A 204 19.89 20.99 9.24
C GLY A 204 19.10 20.83 7.93
N PRO A 205 19.01 19.59 7.42
CA PRO A 205 18.17 19.23 6.29
C PRO A 205 16.69 19.58 6.51
N ASP A 206 15.98 19.92 5.42
CA ASP A 206 14.58 20.38 5.46
C ASP A 206 13.63 19.35 6.09
N PHE A 207 13.36 19.55 7.39
CA PHE A 207 12.44 18.73 8.17
C PHE A 207 10.99 18.80 7.65
N LEU A 208 10.58 19.91 7.03
CA LEU A 208 9.25 20.02 6.41
C LEU A 208 9.17 19.21 5.11
N ALA A 209 10.26 19.04 4.36
CA ALA A 209 10.33 18.07 3.27
C ALA A 209 10.27 16.63 3.80
N PHE A 210 11.11 16.27 4.78
CA PHE A 210 11.13 14.95 5.42
C PHE A 210 9.72 14.50 5.86
N THR A 211 9.05 15.32 6.69
CA THR A 211 7.71 14.99 7.19
C THR A 211 6.64 14.85 6.10
N ARG A 212 6.72 15.65 5.02
CA ARG A 212 5.81 15.51 3.87
C ARG A 212 6.06 14.21 3.11
N GLU A 213 7.32 13.82 2.92
CA GLU A 213 7.68 12.59 2.23
C GLU A 213 7.32 11.35 3.05
N ILE A 214 7.60 11.32 4.36
CA ILE A 214 7.19 10.20 5.23
C ILE A 214 5.67 10.05 5.26
N ARG A 215 4.90 11.15 5.36
CA ARG A 215 3.43 11.07 5.28
C ARG A 215 2.94 10.61 3.91
N SER A 216 3.55 11.09 2.83
CA SER A 216 3.23 10.66 1.46
C SER A 216 3.52 9.17 1.26
N LEU A 217 4.59 8.68 1.87
CA LEU A 217 5.01 7.28 1.83
C LEU A 217 4.04 6.39 2.61
N ARG A 218 3.70 6.80 3.85
CA ARG A 218 2.67 6.15 4.65
C ARG A 218 1.35 6.06 3.89
N ALA A 219 0.88 7.18 3.31
CA ALA A 219 -0.33 7.22 2.50
C ALA A 219 -0.26 6.34 1.23
N GLN A 220 0.93 6.15 0.65
CA GLN A 220 1.13 5.25 -0.50
C GLN A 220 1.04 3.78 -0.09
N ILE A 221 1.64 3.40 1.04
CA ILE A 221 1.50 2.07 1.63
C ILE A 221 0.05 1.83 2.06
N GLU A 222 -0.58 2.80 2.72
CA GLU A 222 -2.00 2.75 3.10
C GLU A 222 -2.90 2.56 1.86
N ARG A 223 -2.68 3.26 0.74
CA ARG A 223 -3.44 3.01 -0.51
C ARG A 223 -3.23 1.58 -1.04
N ALA A 224 -1.99 1.09 -1.04
CA ALA A 224 -1.67 -0.25 -1.52
C ALA A 224 -2.20 -1.39 -0.62
N LEU A 225 -2.56 -1.10 0.64
CA LEU A 225 -3.18 -2.02 1.61
C LEU A 225 -4.69 -1.81 1.80
N HIS A 226 -5.16 -0.59 1.56
CA HIS A 226 -6.54 -0.15 1.76
C HIS A 226 -7.15 0.28 0.43
N ASP A 227 -7.35 -0.76 -0.38
CA ASP A 227 -8.18 -0.92 -1.59
C ASP A 227 -9.67 -0.46 -1.42
N GLU A 228 -9.98 0.37 -0.41
CA GLU A 228 -11.33 0.67 0.09
C GLU A 228 -11.64 2.16 0.35
N ARG A 229 -10.65 3.08 0.36
CA ARG A 229 -10.88 4.52 0.70
C ARG A 229 -10.63 5.53 -0.41
N GLU A 230 -9.66 5.26 -1.27
CA GLU A 230 -9.60 5.86 -2.60
C GLU A 230 -9.78 4.68 -3.56
N PRO A 231 -10.92 4.54 -4.25
CA PRO A 231 -11.08 3.46 -5.20
C PRO A 231 -9.97 3.57 -6.25
N GLU A 232 -9.30 2.46 -6.52
CA GLU A 232 -8.34 2.36 -7.62
C GLU A 232 -8.94 2.97 -8.88
N ARG A 233 -8.15 3.71 -9.66
CA ARG A 233 -8.64 4.31 -10.91
C ARG A 233 -9.22 3.19 -11.78
N GLY A 234 -10.48 3.33 -12.13
CA GLY A 234 -11.23 2.27 -12.77
C GLY A 234 -10.66 1.94 -14.14
N VAL A 235 -10.70 0.66 -14.52
CA VAL A 235 -10.66 0.30 -15.94
C VAL A 235 -11.85 1.00 -16.62
N GLU A 236 -11.66 1.51 -17.82
CA GLU A 236 -12.73 2.12 -18.62
C GLU A 236 -13.89 1.12 -18.83
N CYS A 237 -15.13 1.61 -18.82
CA CYS A 237 -16.30 0.75 -19.00
C CYS A 237 -16.29 0.11 -20.39
N PHE A 238 -16.32 -1.22 -20.42
CA PHE A 238 -16.30 -2.03 -21.63
C PHE A 238 -17.44 -1.74 -22.63
N GLU A 239 -18.47 -1.00 -22.25
CA GLU A 239 -19.58 -0.57 -23.13
C GLU A 239 -19.46 0.89 -23.60
N CYS A 240 -18.89 1.80 -22.81
CA CYS A 240 -18.98 3.25 -23.07
C CYS A 240 -17.74 4.09 -22.73
N GLY A 241 -16.63 3.49 -22.30
CA GLY A 241 -15.37 4.18 -22.02
C GLY A 241 -15.28 4.91 -20.67
N ASP A 242 -16.40 5.24 -20.02
CA ASP A 242 -16.37 5.94 -18.72
C ASP A 242 -15.76 5.08 -17.59
N GLU A 243 -14.99 5.70 -16.70
CA GLU A 243 -14.30 5.04 -15.58
C GLU A 243 -15.24 4.19 -14.71
N LEU A 244 -14.95 2.90 -14.55
CA LEU A 244 -15.74 2.00 -13.70
C LEU A 244 -15.50 2.29 -12.22
N VAL A 245 -16.55 2.75 -11.52
CA VAL A 245 -16.48 3.01 -10.08
C VAL A 245 -16.83 1.73 -9.32
N ARG A 246 -15.85 1.23 -8.57
CA ARG A 246 -16.01 0.08 -7.68
C ARG A 246 -16.90 0.45 -6.50
N ARG A 247 -18.09 -0.16 -6.43
CA ARG A 247 -19.03 -0.02 -5.32
C ARG A 247 -18.90 -1.19 -4.35
N PHE A 248 -18.43 -0.89 -3.16
CA PHE A 248 -18.55 -1.77 -2.01
C PHE A 248 -19.93 -1.56 -1.40
N ARG A 249 -20.85 -2.51 -1.60
CA ARG A 249 -22.07 -2.58 -0.79
C ARG A 249 -21.67 -3.14 0.57
N ASP A 250 -21.77 -2.35 1.65
CA ASP A 250 -21.61 -2.86 3.02
C ASP A 250 -22.58 -4.04 3.24
N PRO A 251 -22.07 -5.28 3.27
CA PRO A 251 -22.93 -6.44 3.22
C PRO A 251 -23.50 -6.64 4.61
N LYS A 252 -24.79 -6.37 4.81
CA LYS A 252 -25.44 -6.43 6.13
C LYS A 252 -25.11 -7.76 6.81
N ARG A 253 -24.26 -7.70 7.85
CA ARG A 253 -23.73 -8.87 8.57
C ARG A 253 -24.85 -9.86 8.86
N CYS A 254 -24.77 -11.05 8.27
CA CYS A 254 -25.75 -12.11 8.48
C CYS A 254 -25.91 -12.43 9.98
N ARG A 255 -27.02 -12.03 10.60
CA ARG A 255 -27.25 -12.20 12.06
C ARG A 255 -27.64 -13.63 12.48
N HIS A 256 -27.77 -14.55 11.52
CA HIS A 256 -28.19 -15.93 11.78
C HIS A 256 -27.15 -16.74 12.56
N ARG A 257 -27.60 -17.48 13.59
CA ARG A 257 -26.78 -18.36 14.44
C ARG A 257 -26.48 -19.71 13.77
N THR A 258 -25.55 -19.73 12.81
CA THR A 258 -25.09 -20.97 12.14
C THR A 258 -24.33 -21.91 13.08
N PRO A 259 -24.26 -23.23 12.81
CA PRO A 259 -23.45 -24.16 13.60
C PRO A 259 -21.96 -23.78 13.67
N ALA A 260 -21.38 -23.28 12.57
CA ALA A 260 -20.00 -22.79 12.53
C ALA A 260 -19.79 -21.60 13.48
N ARG A 261 -20.69 -20.60 13.48
CA ARG A 261 -20.61 -19.45 14.38
C ARG A 261 -20.82 -19.82 15.85
N ARG A 262 -21.68 -20.82 16.15
CA ARG A 262 -21.79 -21.36 17.51
C ARG A 262 -20.49 -22.03 17.96
N ARG A 263 -19.83 -22.82 17.09
CA ARG A 263 -18.51 -23.41 17.38
C ARG A 263 -17.43 -22.34 17.57
N LEU A 264 -17.39 -21.32 16.71
CA LEU A 264 -16.46 -20.19 16.85
C LEU A 264 -16.67 -19.46 18.18
N GLN A 265 -17.91 -19.12 18.55
CA GLN A 265 -18.21 -18.47 19.82
C GLN A 265 -17.80 -19.33 21.02
N ALA A 266 -18.08 -20.64 20.98
CA ALA A 266 -17.68 -21.57 22.03
C ALA A 266 -16.15 -21.79 22.09
N ALA A 267 -15.42 -21.55 21.00
CA ALA A 267 -13.97 -21.57 20.99
C ALA A 267 -13.37 -20.26 21.52
N LEU A 268 -13.95 -19.10 21.17
CA LEU A 268 -13.58 -17.79 21.73
C LEU A 268 -13.73 -17.74 23.26
N VAL A 269 -14.86 -18.24 23.79
CA VAL A 269 -15.10 -18.30 25.24
C VAL A 269 -14.07 -19.21 25.94
N ARG A 270 -13.79 -20.39 25.39
CA ARG A 270 -12.76 -21.31 25.94
C ARG A 270 -11.36 -20.71 25.88
N ARG A 271 -11.02 -20.00 24.79
CA ARG A 271 -9.74 -19.32 24.64
C ARG A 271 -9.56 -18.21 25.67
N ALA A 272 -10.58 -17.37 25.86
CA ALA A 272 -10.55 -16.31 26.88
C ALA A 272 -10.34 -16.89 28.29
N ALA A 273 -11.13 -17.90 28.67
CA ALA A 273 -10.98 -18.57 29.97
C ALA A 273 -9.59 -19.21 30.16
N ALA A 274 -9.01 -19.81 29.11
CA ALA A 274 -7.65 -20.34 29.15
C ALA A 274 -6.59 -19.24 29.28
N GLN A 275 -6.73 -18.12 28.57
CA GLN A 275 -5.84 -16.97 28.69
C GLN A 275 -5.92 -16.32 30.09
N ASP A 276 -7.10 -16.28 30.71
CA ASP A 276 -7.28 -15.81 32.07
C ASP A 276 -6.60 -16.75 33.07
N TRP A 277 -6.77 -18.07 32.91
CA TRP A 277 -6.11 -19.07 33.74
C TRP A 277 -4.59 -19.04 33.64
N LEU A 278 -4.03 -18.90 32.44
CA LEU A 278 -2.57 -18.74 32.27
C LEU A 278 -2.03 -17.47 32.97
N ARG A 279 -2.81 -16.39 33.06
CA ARG A 279 -2.44 -15.19 33.84
C ARG A 279 -2.47 -15.43 35.35
N VAL A 280 -3.41 -16.25 35.84
CA VAL A 280 -3.44 -16.69 37.24
C VAL A 280 -2.20 -17.55 37.55
N LEU A 281 -1.90 -18.58 36.76
CA LEU A 281 -0.72 -19.42 36.96
C LEU A 281 0.61 -18.65 36.90
N ALA A 282 0.70 -17.62 36.04
CA ALA A 282 1.87 -16.74 36.00
C ALA A 282 2.03 -15.85 37.25
N SER A 283 0.94 -15.64 38.00
CA SER A 283 0.92 -14.82 39.23
C SER A 283 1.08 -15.67 40.50
N TYR A 284 0.77 -16.97 40.44
CA TYR A 284 0.77 -17.91 41.57
C TYR A 284 1.54 -19.21 41.21
N PRO A 285 2.89 -19.19 41.17
CA PRO A 285 3.70 -20.34 40.74
C PRO A 285 3.51 -21.62 41.58
N GLU A 286 3.04 -21.49 42.83
CA GLU A 286 2.72 -22.59 43.74
C GLU A 286 1.56 -23.47 43.25
N LEU A 287 0.73 -22.99 42.32
CA LEU A 287 -0.32 -23.77 41.67
C LEU A 287 0.23 -24.75 40.60
N GLY A 288 1.53 -24.68 40.32
CA GLY A 288 2.21 -25.51 39.32
C GLY A 288 2.26 -24.88 37.92
N GLY A 289 3.00 -25.54 37.02
CA GLY A 289 3.11 -25.12 35.63
C GLY A 289 1.84 -25.38 34.81
N PRO A 290 1.59 -24.60 33.75
CA PRO A 290 0.40 -24.77 32.91
C PRO A 290 0.40 -26.10 32.16
N ARG A 291 -0.78 -26.68 32.02
CA ARG A 291 -0.98 -27.95 31.31
C ARG A 291 -0.97 -27.74 29.79
N VAL A 292 -0.60 -28.78 29.05
CA VAL A 292 -0.46 -28.72 27.58
C VAL A 292 -1.80 -28.40 26.88
N ASP A 293 -2.92 -28.84 27.44
CA ASP A 293 -4.27 -28.55 26.95
C ASP A 293 -4.70 -27.11 27.24
N GLU A 294 -4.32 -26.54 28.39
CA GLU A 294 -4.56 -25.13 28.73
C GLU A 294 -3.79 -24.19 27.78
N VAL A 295 -2.52 -24.48 27.53
CA VAL A 295 -1.69 -23.74 26.56
C VAL A 295 -2.27 -23.84 25.14
N LYS A 296 -2.71 -25.04 24.72
CA LYS A 296 -3.39 -25.25 23.43
C LYS A 296 -4.73 -24.51 23.34
N ALA A 297 -5.48 -24.40 24.43
CA ALA A 297 -6.76 -23.69 24.46
C ALA A 297 -6.58 -22.16 24.37
N ALA A 298 -5.52 -21.61 24.96
CA ALA A 298 -5.19 -20.18 24.91
C ALA A 298 -4.59 -19.71 23.56
N ALA A 299 -4.05 -20.64 22.77
CA ALA A 299 -3.42 -20.38 21.47
C ALA A 299 -4.38 -19.76 20.43
N ALA A 300 -3.83 -19.38 19.27
CA ALA A 300 -4.63 -18.86 18.16
C ALA A 300 -5.70 -19.86 17.70
N LEU A 301 -6.88 -19.35 17.34
CA LEU A 301 -7.96 -20.19 16.83
C LEU A 301 -7.59 -20.78 15.45
N PRO A 302 -8.01 -22.02 15.13
CA PRO A 302 -7.79 -22.59 13.80
C PRO A 302 -8.40 -21.71 12.71
N ALA A 303 -7.60 -21.34 11.70
CA ALA A 303 -8.04 -20.48 10.59
C ALA A 303 -9.27 -21.06 9.86
N SER A 304 -9.36 -22.38 9.74
CA SER A 304 -10.52 -23.09 9.16
C SER A 304 -11.83 -22.85 9.92
N LEU A 305 -11.79 -22.78 11.26
CA LEU A 305 -12.98 -22.50 12.09
C LEU A 305 -13.45 -21.05 11.91
N VAL A 306 -12.50 -20.12 11.74
CA VAL A 306 -12.81 -18.72 11.44
C VAL A 306 -13.44 -18.62 10.05
N ALA A 307 -12.80 -19.19 9.02
CA ALA A 307 -13.29 -19.17 7.64
C ALA A 307 -14.70 -19.76 7.51
N GLU A 308 -14.97 -20.93 8.12
CA GLU A 308 -16.29 -21.57 8.09
C GLU A 308 -17.38 -20.72 8.78
N ALA A 309 -17.03 -19.95 9.81
CA ALA A 309 -17.94 -19.04 10.49
C ALA A 309 -18.19 -17.74 9.70
N ARG A 310 -17.22 -17.32 8.86
CA ARG A 310 -17.38 -16.20 7.92
C ARG A 310 -18.39 -16.54 6.82
N THR A 311 -18.41 -17.76 6.30
CA THR A 311 -19.31 -18.20 5.22
C THR A 311 -20.77 -17.76 5.45
N PRO A 312 -21.46 -17.16 4.46
CA PRO A 312 -22.86 -16.79 4.59
C PRO A 312 -23.75 -18.03 4.80
N CYS A 313 -24.82 -17.89 5.59
CA CYS A 313 -25.73 -19.01 5.81
C CYS A 313 -26.58 -19.26 4.56
N GLY A 314 -26.99 -20.51 4.31
CA GLY A 314 -27.81 -20.87 3.15
C GLY A 314 -29.18 -20.18 3.05
N ALA A 315 -29.63 -19.42 4.07
CA ALA A 315 -30.76 -18.50 3.92
C ALA A 315 -30.33 -17.20 3.22
N CYS A 316 -29.26 -16.54 3.69
CA CYS A 316 -28.71 -15.33 3.07
C CYS A 316 -28.15 -15.61 1.66
N SER A 317 -27.49 -16.75 1.45
CA SER A 317 -26.99 -17.15 0.12
C SER A 317 -28.10 -17.41 -0.90
N ARG A 318 -29.32 -17.73 -0.46
CA ARG A 318 -30.50 -17.89 -1.34
C ARG A 318 -31.31 -16.60 -1.49
N ALA A 319 -31.29 -15.70 -0.50
CA ALA A 319 -31.89 -14.37 -0.55
C ALA A 319 -31.06 -13.35 -1.35
N TRP A 320 -30.22 -13.81 -2.28
CA TRP A 320 -29.10 -13.05 -2.88
C TRP A 320 -29.51 -11.82 -3.73
N LYS A 321 -30.82 -11.60 -3.94
CA LYS A 321 -31.34 -10.32 -4.47
C LYS A 321 -31.15 -9.14 -3.49
N GLU A 322 -30.89 -9.39 -2.20
CA GLU A 322 -30.68 -8.35 -1.18
C GLU A 322 -29.42 -8.59 -0.31
N SER A 323 -28.25 -8.20 -0.84
CA SER A 323 -27.09 -7.63 -0.11
C SER A 323 -26.73 -8.13 1.31
N GLN A 324 -26.88 -9.42 1.62
CA GLN A 324 -26.48 -10.02 2.90
C GLN A 324 -25.29 -10.98 2.74
N GLY A 325 -24.11 -10.48 3.05
CA GLY A 325 -22.87 -11.26 3.04
C GLY A 325 -22.62 -12.06 4.31
N GLY A 326 -21.44 -12.67 4.34
CA GLY A 326 -20.92 -13.43 5.46
C GLY A 326 -20.69 -12.60 6.73
N LEU A 327 -20.04 -13.21 7.71
CA LEU A 327 -19.50 -12.49 8.86
C LEU A 327 -18.10 -12.00 8.46
N ASP A 328 -17.97 -10.73 8.11
CA ASP A 328 -16.71 -10.10 7.67
C ASP A 328 -16.04 -10.87 6.52
N ASP A 329 -16.81 -11.11 5.46
CA ASP A 329 -16.29 -11.51 4.15
C ASP A 329 -15.99 -10.23 3.35
N PRO A 330 -14.70 -9.86 3.17
CA PRO A 330 -14.34 -8.64 2.46
C PRO A 330 -14.69 -8.70 0.96
N GLY A 331 -14.93 -9.88 0.38
CA GLY A 331 -15.30 -10.08 -1.02
C GLY A 331 -16.81 -9.96 -1.30
N ALA A 332 -17.66 -10.24 -0.32
CA ALA A 332 -19.10 -10.21 -0.49
C ALA A 332 -19.63 -8.77 -0.65
N GLY A 333 -20.27 -8.46 -1.78
CA GLY A 333 -20.83 -7.13 -2.05
C GLY A 333 -19.94 -6.21 -2.90
N ARG A 334 -18.84 -6.71 -3.46
CA ARG A 334 -18.04 -6.01 -4.49
C ARG A 334 -18.75 -6.09 -5.85
N SER A 335 -19.14 -4.94 -6.40
CA SER A 335 -19.58 -4.77 -7.80
C SER A 335 -18.96 -3.51 -8.39
N TRP A 336 -18.73 -3.48 -9.70
CA TRP A 336 -18.28 -2.29 -10.42
C TRP A 336 -19.49 -1.69 -11.13
N GLU A 337 -19.67 -0.38 -11.04
CA GLU A 337 -20.75 0.33 -11.73
C GLU A 337 -20.13 1.42 -12.62
N CYS A 338 -20.50 1.41 -13.90
CA CYS A 338 -20.19 2.54 -14.78
C CYS A 338 -21.11 3.73 -14.46
N PRO A 339 -20.61 4.93 -14.11
CA PRO A 339 -21.45 6.09 -13.87
C PRO A 339 -22.25 6.54 -15.11
N GLY A 340 -21.67 6.38 -16.31
CA GLY A 340 -22.29 6.74 -17.58
C GLY A 340 -23.43 5.82 -17.98
N CYS A 341 -23.13 4.56 -18.30
CA CYS A 341 -24.14 3.59 -18.76
C CYS A 341 -24.90 2.87 -17.63
N ARG A 342 -24.51 3.05 -16.36
CA ARG A 342 -25.11 2.42 -15.16
C ARG A 342 -25.12 0.88 -15.15
N LYS A 343 -24.28 0.25 -15.97
CA LYS A 343 -24.09 -1.20 -15.96
C LYS A 343 -23.33 -1.60 -14.69
N GLU A 344 -23.94 -2.47 -13.89
CA GLU A 344 -23.26 -3.17 -12.80
C GLU A 344 -22.56 -4.43 -13.36
N TYR A 345 -21.34 -4.68 -12.89
CA TYR A 345 -20.58 -5.91 -13.13
C TYR A 345 -20.32 -6.59 -11.78
N SER A 346 -20.64 -7.87 -11.67
CA SER A 346 -20.16 -8.71 -10.57
C SER A 346 -18.64 -8.92 -10.63
N VAL A 347 -18.03 -9.42 -9.55
CA VAL A 347 -16.59 -9.79 -9.53
C VAL A 347 -16.22 -10.74 -10.69
N ALA A 348 -17.08 -11.72 -11.00
CA ALA A 348 -16.83 -12.66 -12.08
C ALA A 348 -16.95 -12.02 -13.47
N GLU A 349 -17.94 -11.16 -13.69
CA GLU A 349 -18.10 -10.45 -14.96
C GLU A 349 -16.99 -9.43 -15.17
N TYR A 350 -16.62 -8.65 -14.16
CA TYR A 350 -15.50 -7.71 -14.22
C TYR A 350 -14.18 -8.44 -14.50
N ALA A 351 -13.83 -9.46 -13.71
CA ALA A 351 -12.60 -10.23 -13.94
C ALA A 351 -12.56 -10.97 -15.29
N THR A 352 -13.71 -11.24 -15.91
CA THR A 352 -13.80 -11.82 -17.25
C THR A 352 -13.67 -10.74 -18.33
N ALA A 353 -14.40 -9.63 -18.21
CA ALA A 353 -14.35 -8.50 -19.14
C ALA A 353 -12.96 -7.86 -19.19
N VAL A 354 -12.32 -7.69 -18.03
CA VAL A 354 -10.94 -7.21 -17.94
C VAL A 354 -9.96 -8.18 -18.57
N ARG A 355 -10.08 -9.49 -18.34
CA ARG A 355 -9.25 -10.48 -19.03
C ARG A 355 -9.45 -10.41 -20.55
N SER A 356 -10.68 -10.27 -21.05
CA SER A 356 -10.91 -10.06 -22.49
C SER A 356 -10.37 -8.74 -23.02
N SER A 357 -10.33 -7.68 -22.21
CA SER A 357 -9.76 -6.37 -22.61
C SER A 357 -8.23 -6.39 -22.62
N LEU A 358 -7.59 -6.99 -21.61
CA LEU A 358 -6.13 -7.19 -21.56
C LEU A 358 -5.65 -8.16 -22.65
N VAL A 359 -6.44 -9.19 -22.96
CA VAL A 359 -6.20 -10.09 -24.10
C VAL A 359 -6.53 -9.40 -25.43
N GLY A 360 -7.46 -8.44 -25.45
CA GLY A 360 -7.71 -7.53 -26.58
C GLY A 360 -6.55 -6.57 -26.88
N GLY A 361 -5.50 -6.57 -26.06
CA GLY A 361 -4.17 -6.04 -26.39
C GLY A 361 -3.40 -6.91 -27.40
N THR A 362 -3.93 -8.04 -27.86
CA THR A 362 -3.51 -8.62 -29.14
C THR A 362 -3.96 -7.69 -30.26
N ASP A 363 -3.00 -7.16 -31.01
CA ASP A 363 -3.26 -6.69 -32.36
C ASP A 363 -3.97 -7.81 -33.17
N GLU A 364 -4.68 -7.46 -34.26
CA GLU A 364 -5.33 -8.46 -35.14
C GLU A 364 -4.32 -9.49 -35.71
N THR A 365 -3.02 -9.23 -35.55
CA THR A 365 -1.91 -10.11 -35.94
C THR A 365 -1.49 -11.12 -34.87
N GLY A 366 -2.13 -11.12 -33.69
CA GLY A 366 -2.04 -12.20 -32.69
C GLY A 366 -0.79 -12.18 -31.80
N TRP A 367 -0.17 -11.03 -31.55
CA TRP A 367 1.03 -10.95 -30.70
C TRP A 367 0.71 -10.60 -29.25
N CYS A 368 1.38 -11.26 -28.29
CA CYS A 368 1.27 -10.95 -26.86
C CYS A 368 2.59 -11.17 -26.11
N THR A 369 2.64 -10.82 -24.82
CA THR A 369 3.84 -11.04 -24.00
C THR A 369 4.08 -12.53 -23.74
N LEU A 370 5.33 -12.91 -23.48
CA LEU A 370 5.70 -14.29 -23.11
C LEU A 370 4.87 -14.87 -21.95
N GLN A 371 4.42 -14.03 -21.00
CA GLN A 371 3.63 -14.48 -19.87
C GLN A 371 2.17 -14.73 -20.28
N ALA A 372 1.55 -13.78 -20.99
CA ALA A 372 0.19 -13.95 -21.52
C ALA A 372 0.07 -15.17 -22.44
N ALA A 373 1.08 -15.41 -23.29
CA ALA A 373 1.15 -16.61 -24.13
C ALA A 373 1.36 -17.91 -23.33
N ALA A 374 2.08 -17.86 -22.21
CA ALA A 374 2.26 -19.02 -21.33
C ALA A 374 0.94 -19.39 -20.63
N ASP A 375 0.26 -18.39 -20.07
CA ASP A 375 -0.97 -18.59 -19.30
C ASP A 375 -2.12 -19.08 -20.19
N ALA A 376 -2.31 -18.45 -21.36
CA ALA A 376 -3.32 -18.89 -22.32
C ALA A 376 -3.02 -20.29 -22.90
N ALA A 377 -1.73 -20.64 -23.14
CA ALA A 377 -1.36 -21.98 -23.58
C ALA A 377 -1.66 -23.02 -22.50
N ALA A 378 -1.43 -22.66 -21.24
CA ALA A 378 -1.68 -23.52 -20.10
C ALA A 378 -3.17 -23.80 -19.92
N GLU A 379 -4.01 -22.77 -20.08
CA GLU A 379 -5.47 -22.87 -20.02
C GLU A 379 -6.01 -23.80 -21.13
N ILE A 380 -5.69 -23.54 -22.41
CA ILE A 380 -6.23 -24.33 -23.53
C ILE A 380 -5.70 -25.77 -23.54
N THR A 381 -4.43 -26.00 -23.18
CA THR A 381 -3.85 -27.35 -23.20
C THR A 381 -4.03 -28.15 -21.91
N GLY A 382 -4.48 -27.51 -20.83
CA GLY A 382 -4.61 -28.11 -19.50
C GLY A 382 -3.27 -28.54 -18.89
N ARG A 383 -2.17 -27.84 -19.20
CA ARG A 383 -0.81 -28.18 -18.77
C ARG A 383 -0.06 -26.93 -18.33
N PRO A 384 0.69 -26.94 -17.22
CA PRO A 384 1.49 -25.79 -16.83
C PRO A 384 2.57 -25.50 -17.89
N ILE A 385 2.43 -24.35 -18.56
CA ILE A 385 3.41 -23.78 -19.47
C ILE A 385 3.85 -22.47 -18.84
N SER A 386 5.16 -22.22 -18.80
CA SER A 386 5.74 -21.04 -18.13
C SER A 386 6.52 -20.19 -19.14
N ALA A 387 6.60 -18.88 -18.91
CA ALA A 387 7.38 -17.99 -19.77
C ALA A 387 8.85 -18.45 -19.99
N PRO A 388 9.57 -19.01 -18.98
CA PRO A 388 10.87 -19.63 -19.22
C PRO A 388 10.84 -20.81 -20.19
N THR A 389 9.77 -21.61 -20.21
CA THR A 389 9.61 -22.72 -21.16
C THR A 389 9.51 -22.19 -22.59
N ILE A 390 8.78 -21.09 -22.80
CA ILE A 390 8.68 -20.44 -24.12
C ILE A 390 10.02 -19.82 -24.53
N ARG A 391 10.77 -19.21 -23.60
CA ARG A 391 12.14 -18.74 -23.87
C ARG A 391 13.07 -19.87 -24.32
N VAL A 392 12.92 -21.08 -23.76
CA VAL A 392 13.66 -22.26 -24.22
C VAL A 392 13.22 -22.72 -25.61
N TRP A 393 11.96 -22.57 -25.99
CA TRP A 393 11.49 -22.84 -27.37
C TRP A 393 12.11 -21.85 -28.36
N ILE A 394 12.08 -20.55 -28.06
CA ILE A 394 12.73 -19.48 -28.85
C ILE A 394 14.23 -19.77 -29.01
N ALA A 395 14.94 -20.02 -27.90
CA ALA A 395 16.39 -20.21 -27.90
C ALA A 395 16.85 -21.49 -28.64
N ARG A 396 15.94 -22.45 -28.89
CA ARG A 396 16.23 -23.67 -29.65
C ARG A 396 16.00 -23.52 -31.15
N GLY A 397 15.42 -22.41 -31.61
CA GLY A 397 14.97 -22.27 -33.00
C GLY A 397 13.80 -23.20 -33.35
N ASP A 398 12.98 -23.59 -32.36
CA ASP A 398 11.61 -24.09 -32.66
C ASP A 398 10.85 -22.98 -33.43
N ASP A 399 9.75 -23.29 -34.12
CA ASP A 399 9.04 -22.34 -35.01
C ASP A 399 8.62 -21.00 -34.35
N ILE A 400 8.52 -20.97 -33.02
CA ILE A 400 8.29 -19.77 -32.19
C ILE A 400 9.45 -18.75 -32.28
N GLY A 401 10.67 -19.20 -32.55
CA GLY A 401 11.84 -18.34 -32.68
C GLY A 401 11.76 -17.37 -33.87
N ILE A 402 11.07 -17.76 -34.94
CA ILE A 402 10.75 -16.87 -36.08
C ILE A 402 9.60 -15.92 -35.70
N ALA A 403 8.65 -16.41 -34.89
CA ALA A 403 7.49 -15.68 -34.41
C ALA A 403 7.72 -14.96 -33.07
N CYS A 404 8.94 -14.42 -32.87
CA CYS A 404 9.35 -13.68 -31.68
C CYS A 404 9.99 -12.35 -32.08
N ARG A 405 9.43 -11.22 -31.60
CA ARG A 405 9.94 -9.87 -31.88
C ARG A 405 10.23 -9.12 -30.59
N TRP A 406 11.27 -8.29 -30.60
CA TRP A 406 11.48 -7.29 -29.57
C TRP A 406 10.68 -6.05 -29.95
N VAL A 407 9.74 -5.62 -29.10
CA VAL A 407 9.05 -4.34 -29.26
C VAL A 407 9.75 -3.34 -28.36
N GLU A 408 10.37 -2.33 -28.95
CA GLU A 408 10.97 -1.24 -28.18
C GLU A 408 9.89 -0.48 -27.40
N GLY A 409 10.24 -0.09 -26.18
CA GLY A 409 9.33 0.60 -25.26
C GLY A 409 10.13 1.26 -24.13
N ALA A 410 9.50 2.21 -23.44
CA ALA A 410 10.17 3.17 -22.56
C ALA A 410 11.01 2.59 -21.40
N ARG A 411 10.91 1.28 -21.10
CA ARG A 411 11.72 0.58 -20.07
C ARG A 411 12.59 -0.55 -20.66
N GLY A 412 13.17 -0.32 -21.84
CA GLY A 412 14.12 -1.24 -22.49
C GLY A 412 13.52 -2.21 -23.51
N GLY A 413 12.23 -2.11 -23.78
CA GLY A 413 11.49 -3.01 -24.68
C GLY A 413 11.06 -4.34 -24.06
N VAL A 414 10.14 -5.01 -24.74
CA VAL A 414 9.49 -6.25 -24.29
C VAL A 414 9.56 -7.30 -25.40
N GLN A 415 9.94 -8.53 -25.03
CA GLN A 415 9.85 -9.69 -25.92
C GLN A 415 8.40 -10.14 -26.04
N VAL A 416 7.85 -10.05 -27.25
CA VAL A 416 6.50 -10.53 -27.58
C VAL A 416 6.57 -11.67 -28.58
N VAL A 417 5.57 -12.54 -28.54
CA VAL A 417 5.47 -13.76 -29.35
C VAL A 417 4.10 -13.86 -30.00
N SER A 418 4.06 -14.50 -31.16
CA SER A 418 2.81 -14.95 -31.79
C SER A 418 2.12 -15.97 -30.88
N TRP A 419 0.96 -15.60 -30.36
CA TRP A 419 0.13 -16.45 -29.52
C TRP A 419 -0.28 -17.76 -30.23
N PRO A 420 -0.76 -17.74 -31.51
CA PRO A 420 -1.07 -18.95 -32.26
C PRO A 420 0.10 -19.96 -32.35
N ASP A 421 1.34 -19.49 -32.46
CA ASP A 421 2.51 -20.37 -32.63
C ASP A 421 2.96 -21.00 -31.31
N VAL A 422 2.85 -20.26 -30.20
CA VAL A 422 3.00 -20.80 -28.85
C VAL A 422 1.97 -21.91 -28.59
N LEU A 423 0.71 -21.67 -28.95
CA LEU A 423 -0.36 -22.66 -28.79
C LEU A 423 -0.15 -23.90 -29.68
N ARG A 424 0.21 -23.71 -30.95
CA ARG A 424 0.53 -24.80 -31.90
C ARG A 424 1.60 -25.71 -31.33
N ARG A 425 2.72 -25.14 -30.85
CA ARG A 425 3.83 -25.89 -30.26
C ARG A 425 3.45 -26.64 -28.98
N ALA A 426 2.60 -26.03 -28.15
CA ALA A 426 2.08 -26.66 -26.95
C ALA A 426 1.22 -27.89 -27.28
N VAL A 427 0.42 -27.83 -28.35
CA VAL A 427 -0.39 -28.96 -28.86
C VAL A 427 0.48 -30.04 -29.50
N GLU A 428 1.47 -29.71 -30.33
CA GLU A 428 2.38 -30.68 -30.94
C GLU A 428 3.09 -31.57 -29.91
N ARG A 429 3.57 -30.98 -28.81
CA ARG A 429 4.23 -31.73 -27.73
C ARG A 429 3.28 -32.74 -27.05
N ARG A 430 1.96 -32.52 -27.08
CA ARG A 430 0.97 -33.50 -26.59
C ARG A 430 0.93 -34.73 -27.51
N SER A 431 1.07 -34.54 -28.82
CA SER A 431 1.04 -35.61 -29.83
C SER A 431 2.35 -36.40 -29.85
N GLY A 432 3.50 -35.73 -29.91
CA GLY A 432 4.82 -36.41 -29.94
C GLY A 432 5.10 -37.27 -28.70
N GLN A 433 4.59 -36.86 -27.53
CA GLN A 433 4.77 -37.58 -26.27
C GLN A 433 3.95 -38.89 -26.19
N ARG A 434 3.01 -39.15 -27.12
CA ARG A 434 2.28 -40.43 -27.22
C ARG A 434 2.89 -41.44 -28.18
N GLY A 435 3.78 -41.04 -29.08
CA GLY A 435 4.44 -41.96 -30.04
C GLY A 435 5.68 -42.67 -29.49
N GLY A 436 6.31 -42.14 -28.45
CA GLY A 436 7.64 -42.53 -27.99
C GLY A 436 7.72 -43.65 -26.95
N ARG A 437 6.89 -44.72 -27.02
CA ARG A 437 7.10 -45.97 -26.26
C ARG A 437 6.16 -47.13 -26.66
N ILE A 438 6.19 -47.54 -27.93
CA ILE A 438 5.78 -48.89 -28.34
C ILE A 438 6.83 -49.41 -29.32
N GLY A 439 7.67 -50.36 -28.91
CA GLY A 439 8.68 -50.97 -29.78
C GLY A 439 9.78 -51.72 -29.04
N ALA A 440 9.92 -53.00 -29.40
CA ALA A 440 10.93 -53.99 -28.97
C ALA A 440 10.91 -54.39 -27.48
#